data_AF-A0A923QAB7-F1
#
_entry.id   AF-A0A923QAB7-F1
#
_cell.length_a   1.000
_cell.length_b   1.000
_cell.length_c   1.000
_cell.angle_alpha   90.00
_cell.angle_beta   90.00
_cell.angle_gamma   90.00
#
_symmetry.space_group_name_H-M   'P 1'
#
loop_
_entity.id
_entity.type
_entity.pdbx_description
1 polymer ?
#
loop_
_entity_poly.entity_id
_entity_poly.type
_entity_poly.pdbx_seq_one_letter_code
_entity_poly.pdbx_strand_id
1 'polypeptide(L)'
;MRGRSPITCTRSAHQPVDVCGRTYPERVTPTLPVPVRGSAADVRRWQRRLADERQEAAVYRELAARRDGEERAILLALAEAEARHAAHWESLLGEGAEAAARPSLRGRALTVLARRFGTVFVLALAQRAESRTPYIRDRDATAQMAADERIHEEVVRGLAARGRARVSGTFRAAVFGANDGLVSNLALVLGVSAGGAATSTVLLTGVAGLLSGALSMGAGEFISVRSQRELLDASIPDVRARDAYPHLDVDANELSLVYRSRGMAPADADRHAAQQLAAWPADPGDVLDPVVQDDIVGSGWGAAVSSFAFFASGAAVPV
;
A
#
# COMPACT_ATOMS: atom_id res chain seq x y z
N MET A 1 62.18 -14.26 46.24
CA MET A 1 63.35 -13.47 45.78
C MET A 1 63.67 -13.94 44.36
N ARG A 2 63.68 -13.18 43.27
CA ARG A 2 63.86 -11.75 42.96
C ARG A 2 63.02 -11.51 41.67
N GLY A 3 62.18 -10.48 41.58
CA GLY A 3 62.57 -9.14 41.18
C GLY A 3 62.21 -8.90 39.71
N ARG A 4 61.00 -8.41 39.43
CA ARG A 4 60.63 -7.83 38.13
C ARG A 4 61.33 -6.47 38.01
N SER A 5 62.12 -6.25 36.96
CA SER A 5 62.55 -4.92 36.53
C SER A 5 61.68 -4.46 35.35
N PRO A 6 61.24 -3.18 35.32
CA PRO A 6 60.39 -2.66 34.27
C PRO A 6 61.20 -2.29 33.03
N ILE A 7 60.73 -2.66 31.84
CA ILE A 7 61.29 -2.16 30.58
C ILE A 7 60.69 -0.76 30.34
N THR A 8 61.50 0.26 30.56
CA THR A 8 61.19 1.65 30.24
C THR A 8 61.28 1.85 28.73
N CYS A 9 60.16 2.14 28.07
CA CYS A 9 60.14 2.42 26.63
C CYS A 9 60.39 3.92 26.40
N THR A 10 61.63 4.30 26.10
CA THR A 10 61.95 5.65 25.62
C THR A 10 61.77 5.73 24.10
N ARG A 11 60.83 6.57 23.65
CA ARG A 11 60.62 6.89 22.23
C ARG A 11 61.81 7.72 21.72
N SER A 12 62.67 7.16 20.88
CA SER A 12 63.62 7.93 20.07
C SER A 12 62.89 8.48 18.84
N ALA A 13 63.06 9.78 18.56
CA ALA A 13 62.24 10.51 17.59
C ALA A 13 62.70 10.35 16.12
N HIS A 14 63.80 9.67 15.81
CA HIS A 14 64.33 9.60 14.44
C HIS A 14 64.97 8.23 14.14
N GLN A 15 64.16 7.24 13.71
CA GLN A 15 64.53 6.15 12.78
C GLN A 15 63.37 5.13 12.67
N PRO A 16 63.01 4.63 11.47
CA PRO A 16 61.98 3.60 11.32
C PRO A 16 62.64 2.23 11.07
N VAL A 17 63.19 1.59 12.09
CA VAL A 17 63.56 0.17 12.02
C VAL A 17 63.38 -0.49 13.37
N ASP A 18 62.56 -1.56 13.40
CA ASP A 18 62.45 -2.47 14.54
C ASP A 18 63.25 -3.75 14.23
N VAL A 19 63.90 -4.31 15.25
CA VAL A 19 64.96 -5.35 15.18
C VAL A 19 64.40 -6.75 14.85
N CYS A 20 63.20 -6.83 14.28
CA CYS A 20 62.50 -8.10 14.02
C CYS A 20 62.16 -8.37 12.54
N GLY A 21 62.79 -7.67 11.58
CA GLY A 21 62.84 -8.08 10.17
C GLY A 21 61.49 -8.18 9.43
N ARG A 22 60.41 -7.56 9.92
CA ARG A 22 59.14 -7.47 9.19
C ARG A 22 59.02 -6.13 8.48
N THR A 23 58.95 -6.17 7.16
CA THR A 23 58.53 -5.05 6.32
C THR A 23 57.03 -4.81 6.51
N TYR A 24 56.65 -3.60 6.92
CA TYR A 24 55.26 -3.16 6.89
C TYR A 24 54.96 -2.58 5.50
N PRO A 25 53.79 -2.88 4.89
CA PRO A 25 53.35 -2.15 3.71
C PRO A 25 53.19 -0.67 4.08
N GLU A 26 53.63 0.23 3.18
CA GLU A 26 53.42 1.67 3.31
C GLU A 26 51.96 1.97 3.68
N ARG A 27 51.76 2.87 4.64
CA ARG A 27 50.41 3.35 4.97
C ARG A 27 49.86 4.03 3.73
N VAL A 28 48.92 3.38 3.06
CA VAL A 28 48.08 3.99 2.06
C VAL A 28 47.31 5.11 2.76
N THR A 29 47.70 6.35 2.51
CA THR A 29 46.92 7.52 2.91
C THR A 29 45.51 7.34 2.33
N PRO A 30 44.44 7.38 3.12
CA PRO A 30 43.09 7.32 2.56
C PRO A 30 42.92 8.56 1.68
N THR A 31 42.96 8.35 0.36
CA THR A 31 42.53 9.36 -0.60
C THR A 31 41.10 9.72 -0.23
N LEU A 32 40.90 10.95 0.25
CA LEU A 32 39.56 11.53 0.39
C LEU A 32 38.84 11.33 -0.96
N PRO A 33 37.59 10.86 -0.99
CA PRO A 33 36.87 10.67 -2.23
C PRO A 33 36.85 12.02 -2.97
N VAL A 34 37.44 12.05 -4.16
CA VAL A 34 37.40 13.21 -5.04
C VAL A 34 35.92 13.48 -5.34
N PRO A 35 35.37 14.67 -5.04
CA PRO A 35 34.00 14.98 -5.39
C PRO A 35 33.87 14.84 -6.91
N VAL A 36 33.00 13.93 -7.35
CA VAL A 36 32.71 13.72 -8.77
C VAL A 36 32.10 15.01 -9.30
N ARG A 37 32.92 15.89 -9.88
CA ARG A 37 32.44 17.11 -10.54
C ARG A 37 31.75 16.68 -11.83
N GLY A 38 30.44 16.44 -11.75
CA GLY A 38 29.61 16.14 -12.90
C GLY A 38 29.71 17.24 -13.96
N SER A 39 29.52 16.88 -15.22
CA SER A 39 29.43 17.87 -16.30
C SER A 39 28.25 18.83 -16.06
N ALA A 40 28.22 19.98 -16.75
CA ALA A 40 27.06 20.87 -16.68
C ALA A 40 25.73 20.20 -17.07
N ALA A 41 25.78 19.13 -17.89
CA ALA A 41 24.61 18.32 -18.22
C ALA A 41 24.18 17.41 -17.05
N ASP A 42 25.15 16.91 -16.26
CA ASP A 42 24.91 16.10 -15.06
C ASP A 42 24.28 16.94 -13.95
N VAL A 43 24.85 18.11 -13.68
CA VAL A 43 24.29 19.06 -12.70
C VAL A 43 22.83 19.39 -13.02
N ARG A 44 22.52 19.70 -14.29
CA ARG A 44 21.12 19.95 -14.71
C ARG A 44 20.21 18.73 -14.57
N ARG A 45 20.75 17.51 -14.76
CA ARG A 45 19.98 16.27 -14.56
C ARG A 45 19.69 16.06 -13.08
N TRP A 46 20.70 16.15 -12.22
CA TRP A 46 20.57 16.00 -10.78
C TRP A 46 19.63 17.06 -10.18
N GLN A 47 19.69 18.31 -10.64
CA GLN A 47 18.77 19.36 -10.21
C GLN A 47 17.29 19.06 -10.55
N ARG A 48 17.04 18.39 -11.69
CA ARG A 48 15.68 17.95 -12.06
C ARG A 48 15.23 16.77 -11.21
N ARG A 49 16.10 15.77 -11.02
CA ARG A 49 15.82 14.63 -10.14
C ARG A 49 15.47 15.09 -8.73
N LEU A 50 16.31 15.93 -8.14
CA LEU A 50 16.06 16.52 -6.82
C LEU A 50 14.71 17.23 -6.72
N ALA A 51 14.34 17.98 -7.77
CA ALA A 51 13.06 18.69 -7.80
C ALA A 51 11.85 17.73 -7.90
N ASP A 52 11.97 16.67 -8.69
CA ASP A 52 10.92 15.67 -8.84
C ASP A 52 10.75 14.85 -7.54
N GLU A 53 11.84 14.38 -6.93
CA GLU A 53 11.86 13.65 -5.65
C GLU A 53 11.20 14.43 -4.50
N ARG A 54 11.61 15.70 -4.32
CA ARG A 54 11.02 16.58 -3.30
C ARG A 54 9.51 16.78 -3.51
N GLN A 55 9.07 16.81 -4.77
CA GLN A 55 7.67 16.99 -5.10
C GLN A 55 6.86 15.71 -4.88
N GLU A 56 7.40 14.54 -5.25
CA GLU A 56 6.76 13.25 -4.99
C GLU A 56 6.59 13.01 -3.48
N ALA A 57 7.63 13.29 -2.70
CA ALA A 57 7.55 13.30 -1.23
C ALA A 57 6.41 14.20 -0.72
N ALA A 58 6.25 15.40 -1.31
CA ALA A 58 5.19 16.33 -0.92
C ALA A 58 3.78 15.82 -1.28
N VAL A 59 3.63 15.18 -2.45
CA VAL A 59 2.36 14.56 -2.87
C VAL A 59 1.97 13.45 -1.90
N TYR A 60 2.90 12.55 -1.55
CA TYR A 60 2.62 11.46 -0.61
C TYR A 60 2.24 11.98 0.78
N ARG A 61 2.90 13.03 1.30
CA ARG A 61 2.52 13.67 2.57
C ARG A 61 1.12 14.28 2.54
N GLU A 62 0.76 14.96 1.44
CA GLU A 62 -0.59 15.54 1.28
C GLU A 62 -1.66 14.44 1.25
N LEU A 63 -1.40 13.33 0.56
CA LEU A 63 -2.31 12.18 0.55
C LEU A 63 -2.41 11.55 1.93
N ALA A 64 -1.29 11.40 2.65
CA ALA A 64 -1.26 10.84 4.00
C ALA A 64 -2.04 11.68 5.02
N ALA A 65 -2.04 13.02 4.87
CA ALA A 65 -2.74 13.93 5.78
C ALA A 65 -4.27 13.73 5.80
N ARG A 66 -4.84 13.04 4.81
CA ARG A 66 -6.28 12.79 4.65
C ARG A 66 -6.67 11.33 4.91
N ARG A 67 -5.75 10.53 5.42
CA ARG A 67 -5.91 9.10 5.65
C ARG A 67 -5.61 8.76 7.10
N ASP A 68 -6.08 7.60 7.52
CA ASP A 68 -5.84 7.04 8.85
C ASP A 68 -5.29 5.61 8.73
N GLY A 69 -4.80 5.07 9.84
CA GLY A 69 -4.35 3.68 9.94
C GLY A 69 -3.20 3.31 9.00
N GLU A 70 -3.27 2.10 8.45
CA GLU A 70 -2.24 1.48 7.62
C GLU A 70 -1.94 2.27 6.34
N GLU A 71 -2.97 2.79 5.66
CA GLU A 71 -2.79 3.56 4.41
C GLU A 71 -1.99 4.84 4.64
N ARG A 72 -2.22 5.53 5.77
CA ARG A 72 -1.43 6.71 6.14
C ARG A 72 0.03 6.32 6.39
N ALA A 73 0.27 5.23 7.10
CA ALA A 73 1.62 4.74 7.39
C ALA A 73 2.39 4.41 6.11
N ILE A 74 1.76 3.71 5.16
CA ILE A 74 2.36 3.39 3.86
C ILE A 74 2.70 4.67 3.08
N LEU A 75 1.78 5.63 3.00
CA LEU A 75 2.03 6.89 2.28
C LEU A 75 3.16 7.71 2.91
N LEU A 76 3.28 7.72 4.23
CA LEU A 76 4.40 8.37 4.91
C LEU A 76 5.72 7.65 4.67
N ALA A 77 5.72 6.31 4.64
CA ALA A 77 6.91 5.52 4.32
C ALA A 77 7.41 5.78 2.89
N LEU A 78 6.50 5.90 1.92
CA LEU A 78 6.83 6.32 0.55
C LEU A 78 7.42 7.74 0.54
N ALA A 79 6.80 8.69 1.25
CA ALA A 79 7.34 10.06 1.34
C ALA A 79 8.75 10.12 1.94
N GLU A 80 9.06 9.24 2.88
CA GLU A 80 10.39 9.13 3.50
C GLU A 80 11.40 8.49 2.54
N ALA A 81 10.98 7.55 1.68
CA ALA A 81 11.82 6.99 0.64
C ALA A 81 12.28 8.06 -0.36
N GLU A 82 11.36 8.87 -0.86
CA GLU A 82 11.69 9.98 -1.77
C GLU A 82 12.55 11.05 -1.09
N ALA A 83 12.40 11.25 0.22
CA ALA A 83 13.28 12.15 0.98
C ALA A 83 14.73 11.64 1.01
N ARG A 84 14.96 10.33 1.13
CA ARG A 84 16.29 9.73 1.02
C ARG A 84 16.85 9.84 -0.41
N HIS A 85 16.01 9.64 -1.42
CA HIS A 85 16.39 9.85 -2.81
C HIS A 85 16.80 11.30 -3.08
N ALA A 86 16.04 12.27 -2.57
CA ALA A 86 16.40 13.69 -2.62
C ALA A 86 17.76 13.97 -1.96
N ALA A 87 18.00 13.42 -0.77
CA ALA A 87 19.28 13.58 -0.07
C ALA A 87 20.47 13.02 -0.87
N HIS A 88 20.29 11.93 -1.60
CA HIS A 88 21.31 11.42 -2.52
C HIS A 88 21.67 12.44 -3.62
N TRP A 89 20.67 13.03 -4.28
CA TRP A 89 20.89 14.04 -5.32
C TRP A 89 21.49 15.34 -4.76
N GLU A 90 21.10 15.73 -3.54
CA GLU A 90 21.71 16.85 -2.82
C GLU A 90 23.19 16.60 -2.56
N SER A 91 23.56 15.38 -2.16
CA SER A 91 24.96 15.01 -1.92
C SER A 91 25.82 15.12 -3.18
N LEU A 92 25.26 14.79 -4.35
CA LEU A 92 25.94 14.93 -5.65
C LEU A 92 26.04 16.39 -6.12
N LEU A 93 25.07 17.23 -5.76
CA LEU A 93 25.04 18.66 -6.11
C LEU A 93 25.89 19.54 -5.19
N GLY A 94 26.10 19.13 -3.93
CA GLY A 94 26.81 19.92 -2.92
C GLY A 94 26.19 21.30 -2.74
N GLU A 95 27.02 22.36 -2.78
CA GLU A 95 26.57 23.76 -2.68
C GLU A 95 25.61 24.19 -3.82
N GLY A 96 25.55 23.43 -4.93
CA GLY A 96 24.63 23.68 -6.04
C GLY A 96 23.20 23.16 -5.82
N ALA A 97 22.93 22.52 -4.67
CA ALA A 97 21.64 21.89 -4.36
C ALA A 97 20.50 22.92 -4.16
N GLU A 98 20.83 24.13 -3.70
CA GLU A 98 19.84 25.21 -3.52
C GLU A 98 19.28 25.74 -4.84
N ALA A 99 20.06 25.61 -5.93
CA ALA A 99 19.63 25.96 -7.29
C ALA A 99 18.79 24.84 -7.95
N ALA A 100 18.09 24.01 -7.15
CA ALA A 100 17.25 22.94 -7.65
C ALA A 100 16.26 23.46 -8.71
N ALA A 101 16.09 22.69 -9.78
CA ALA A 101 15.23 23.09 -10.89
C ALA A 101 13.78 23.22 -10.41
N ARG A 102 12.94 23.94 -11.17
CA ARG A 102 11.50 23.90 -10.91
C ARG A 102 11.00 22.48 -11.18
N PRO A 103 10.12 21.94 -10.32
CA PRO A 103 9.61 20.61 -10.53
C PRO A 103 8.73 20.55 -11.78
N SER A 104 8.59 19.35 -12.34
CA SER A 104 7.88 19.17 -13.61
C SER A 104 6.45 19.74 -13.56
N LEU A 105 5.98 20.34 -14.67
CA LEU A 105 4.61 20.88 -14.78
C LEU A 105 3.54 19.83 -14.43
N ARG A 106 3.83 18.56 -14.70
CA ARG A 106 2.95 17.43 -14.41
C ARG A 106 2.87 17.13 -12.93
N GLY A 107 3.98 17.06 -12.20
CA GLY A 107 3.89 16.80 -10.77
C GLY A 107 3.36 18.01 -9.98
N ARG A 108 3.48 19.23 -10.52
CA ARG A 108 2.74 20.40 -9.99
C ARG A 108 1.23 20.20 -10.14
N ALA A 109 0.78 19.71 -11.31
CA ALA A 109 -0.63 19.38 -11.52
C ALA A 109 -1.10 18.25 -10.59
N LEU A 110 -0.29 17.21 -10.37
CA LEU A 110 -0.58 16.13 -9.40
C LEU A 110 -0.74 16.66 -7.98
N THR A 111 0.11 17.59 -7.55
CA THR A 111 0.00 18.23 -6.23
C THR A 111 -1.31 19.00 -6.09
N VAL A 112 -1.70 19.75 -7.13
CA VAL A 112 -3.00 20.47 -7.13
C VAL A 112 -4.17 19.50 -7.09
N LEU A 113 -4.09 18.39 -7.85
CA LEU A 113 -5.12 17.36 -7.84
C LEU A 113 -5.18 16.64 -6.49
N ALA A 114 -4.05 16.33 -5.85
CA ALA A 114 -3.99 15.77 -4.50
C ALA A 114 -4.68 16.68 -3.47
N ARG A 115 -4.51 17.99 -3.62
CA ARG A 115 -5.15 18.98 -2.76
C ARG A 115 -6.65 19.11 -3.02
N ARG A 116 -7.10 19.00 -4.28
CA ARG A 116 -8.48 19.32 -4.68
C ARG A 116 -9.40 18.11 -4.82
N PHE A 117 -8.86 16.95 -5.17
CA PHE A 117 -9.59 15.71 -5.47
C PHE A 117 -9.06 14.54 -4.63
N GLY A 118 -9.93 13.57 -4.31
CA GLY A 118 -9.59 12.42 -3.48
C GLY A 118 -8.55 11.48 -4.09
N THR A 119 -7.97 10.64 -3.22
CA THR A 119 -6.87 9.68 -3.45
C THR A 119 -7.01 8.77 -4.66
N VAL A 120 -8.23 8.38 -5.05
CA VAL A 120 -8.45 7.39 -6.13
C VAL A 120 -8.01 7.93 -7.49
N PHE A 121 -8.24 9.22 -7.75
CA PHE A 121 -7.81 9.85 -9.01
C PHE A 121 -6.30 10.12 -9.03
N VAL A 122 -5.72 10.46 -7.89
CA VAL A 122 -4.31 10.86 -7.77
C VAL A 122 -3.39 9.65 -7.84
N LEU A 123 -3.72 8.56 -7.14
CA LEU A 123 -2.94 7.33 -7.19
C LEU A 123 -3.01 6.69 -8.58
N ALA A 124 -4.17 6.69 -9.23
CA ALA A 124 -4.30 6.22 -10.62
C ALA A 124 -3.49 7.06 -11.63
N LEU A 125 -3.30 8.35 -11.36
CA LEU A 125 -2.48 9.23 -12.20
C LEU A 125 -0.98 9.10 -11.87
N ALA A 126 -0.63 8.83 -10.60
CA ALA A 126 0.73 8.51 -10.14
C ALA A 126 1.25 7.23 -10.80
N GLN A 127 0.42 6.17 -10.86
CA GLN A 127 0.73 4.94 -11.61
C GLN A 127 1.06 5.20 -13.09
N ARG A 128 0.42 6.20 -13.72
CA ARG A 128 0.70 6.57 -15.11
C ARG A 128 1.98 7.39 -15.25
N ALA A 129 2.41 8.06 -14.17
CA ALA A 129 3.60 8.91 -14.14
C ALA A 129 4.90 8.10 -13.97
N GLU A 130 4.89 7.03 -13.18
CA GLU A 130 6.06 6.14 -12.93
C GLU A 130 6.52 5.35 -14.17
N SER A 131 5.72 5.32 -15.24
CA SER A 131 6.11 4.72 -16.53
C SER A 131 7.27 5.43 -17.26
N ARG A 132 7.99 6.38 -16.63
CA ARG A 132 8.99 7.23 -17.30
C ARG A 132 10.37 7.18 -16.66
N THR A 133 11.11 6.21 -17.18
CA THR A 133 12.59 6.04 -17.15
C THR A 133 13.11 5.50 -15.83
N PRO A 134 13.13 4.16 -15.69
CA PRO A 134 13.63 3.49 -14.49
C PRO A 134 15.00 4.03 -14.10
N TYR A 135 15.24 4.21 -12.79
CA TYR A 135 16.58 4.52 -12.25
C TYR A 135 17.68 3.56 -12.74
N ILE A 136 17.29 2.37 -13.21
CA ILE A 136 18.12 1.41 -13.95
C ILE A 136 18.91 2.06 -15.11
N ARG A 137 18.41 3.15 -15.70
CA ARG A 137 19.09 3.87 -16.79
C ARG A 137 19.86 5.12 -16.35
N ASP A 138 19.77 5.50 -15.07
CA ASP A 138 20.49 6.65 -14.53
C ASP A 138 21.80 6.18 -13.90
N ARG A 139 22.93 6.54 -14.51
CA ARG A 139 24.26 6.06 -14.11
C ARG A 139 24.68 6.46 -12.69
N ASP A 140 24.07 7.52 -12.16
CA ASP A 140 24.41 8.06 -10.83
C ASP A 140 23.37 7.67 -9.77
N ALA A 141 22.36 6.88 -10.12
CA ALA A 141 21.42 6.32 -9.16
C ALA A 141 22.01 5.08 -8.49
N THR A 142 21.77 4.92 -7.21
CA THR A 142 22.25 3.74 -6.47
C THR A 142 21.42 2.50 -6.82
N ALA A 143 21.99 1.31 -6.65
CA ALA A 143 21.26 0.05 -6.80
C ALA A 143 20.06 -0.04 -5.85
N GLN A 144 20.16 0.58 -4.67
CA GLN A 144 19.08 0.67 -3.70
C GLN A 144 17.93 1.54 -4.22
N MET A 145 18.20 2.74 -4.75
CA MET A 145 17.15 3.60 -5.35
C MET A 145 16.41 2.89 -6.49
N ALA A 146 17.15 2.14 -7.31
CA ALA A 146 16.54 1.37 -8.40
C ALA A 146 15.69 0.18 -7.91
N ALA A 147 15.95 -0.35 -6.71
CA ALA A 147 15.15 -1.39 -6.07
C ALA A 147 13.92 -0.78 -5.37
N ASP A 148 14.12 0.30 -4.62
CA ASP A 148 13.08 1.06 -3.93
C ASP A 148 12.00 1.49 -4.95
N GLU A 149 12.38 2.03 -6.11
CA GLU A 149 11.45 2.43 -7.19
C GLU A 149 10.51 1.29 -7.66
N ARG A 150 11.01 0.05 -7.76
CA ARG A 150 10.18 -1.08 -8.21
C ARG A 150 9.14 -1.47 -7.16
N ILE A 151 9.54 -1.43 -5.89
CA ILE A 151 8.64 -1.71 -4.77
C ILE A 151 7.62 -0.58 -4.65
N HIS A 152 8.08 0.67 -4.84
CA HIS A 152 7.27 1.87 -4.85
C HIS A 152 6.12 1.77 -5.85
N GLU A 153 6.42 1.41 -7.11
CA GLU A 153 5.42 1.21 -8.16
C GLU A 153 4.36 0.17 -7.77
N GLU A 154 4.78 -0.96 -7.21
CA GLU A 154 3.86 -2.04 -6.81
C GLU A 154 2.98 -1.63 -5.61
N VAL A 155 3.55 -0.90 -4.64
CA VAL A 155 2.78 -0.38 -3.49
C VAL A 155 1.75 0.65 -3.95
N VAL A 156 2.14 1.61 -4.80
CA VAL A 156 1.23 2.61 -5.38
C VAL A 156 0.14 1.92 -6.19
N ARG A 157 0.48 0.86 -6.94
CA ARG A 157 -0.48 0.03 -7.67
C ARG A 157 -1.48 -0.67 -6.75
N GLY A 158 -1.01 -1.26 -5.66
CA GLY A 158 -1.86 -1.89 -4.66
C GLY A 158 -2.83 -0.90 -4.00
N LEU A 159 -2.34 0.30 -3.64
CA LEU A 159 -3.17 1.37 -3.07
C LEU A 159 -4.22 1.88 -4.09
N ALA A 160 -3.83 2.08 -5.36
CA ALA A 160 -4.73 2.50 -6.42
C ALA A 160 -5.82 1.45 -6.71
N ALA A 161 -5.47 0.16 -6.70
CA ALA A 161 -6.41 -0.94 -6.88
C ALA A 161 -7.42 -1.00 -5.72
N ARG A 162 -6.96 -0.94 -4.47
CA ARG A 162 -7.82 -0.86 -3.28
C ARG A 162 -8.76 0.35 -3.32
N GLY A 163 -8.24 1.52 -3.69
CA GLY A 163 -9.03 2.74 -3.85
C GLY A 163 -10.13 2.61 -4.92
N ARG A 164 -9.80 2.03 -6.08
CA ARG A 164 -10.79 1.75 -7.15
C ARG A 164 -11.83 0.74 -6.72
N ALA A 165 -11.45 -0.32 -6.00
CA ALA A 165 -12.38 -1.32 -5.50
C ALA A 165 -13.41 -0.72 -4.52
N ARG A 166 -12.98 0.14 -3.59
CA ARG A 166 -13.89 0.86 -2.68
C ARG A 166 -14.86 1.76 -3.45
N VAL A 167 -14.35 2.62 -4.33
CA VAL A 167 -15.21 3.55 -5.08
C VAL A 167 -16.15 2.81 -6.02
N SER A 168 -15.68 1.78 -6.73
CA SER A 168 -16.51 1.00 -7.64
C SER A 168 -17.58 0.20 -6.90
N GLY A 169 -17.27 -0.37 -5.73
CA GLY A 169 -18.23 -1.10 -4.91
C GLY A 169 -19.35 -0.18 -4.40
N THR A 170 -18.99 0.91 -3.73
CA THR A 170 -19.96 1.83 -3.11
C THR A 170 -20.77 2.60 -4.15
N PHE A 171 -20.14 3.08 -5.23
CA PHE A 171 -20.85 3.82 -6.28
C PHE A 171 -21.82 2.93 -7.05
N ARG A 172 -21.40 1.69 -7.39
CA ARG A 172 -22.27 0.74 -8.08
C ARG A 172 -23.47 0.36 -7.20
N ALA A 173 -23.25 0.09 -5.92
CA ALA A 173 -24.32 -0.19 -4.97
C ALA A 173 -25.29 1.00 -4.82
N ALA A 174 -24.77 2.22 -4.74
CA ALA A 174 -25.59 3.44 -4.67
C ALA A 174 -26.49 3.62 -5.90
N VAL A 175 -25.91 3.50 -7.11
CA VAL A 175 -26.66 3.63 -8.37
C VAL A 175 -27.72 2.54 -8.49
N PHE A 176 -27.39 1.29 -8.16
CA PHE A 176 -28.38 0.20 -8.20
C PHE A 176 -29.47 0.38 -7.14
N GLY A 177 -29.15 0.82 -5.93
CA GLY A 177 -30.16 1.07 -4.90
C GLY A 177 -31.13 2.18 -5.28
N ALA A 178 -30.62 3.30 -5.78
CA ALA A 178 -31.47 4.37 -6.29
C ALA A 178 -32.32 3.94 -7.49
N ASN A 179 -31.74 3.19 -8.42
CA ASN A 179 -32.48 2.66 -9.57
C ASN A 179 -33.56 1.66 -9.15
N ASP A 180 -33.27 0.77 -8.20
CA ASP A 180 -34.21 -0.22 -7.70
C ASP A 180 -35.38 0.45 -6.98
N GLY A 181 -35.12 1.45 -6.13
CA GLY A 181 -36.16 2.26 -5.50
C GLY A 181 -37.03 3.01 -6.50
N LEU A 182 -36.41 3.65 -7.50
CA LEU A 182 -37.12 4.37 -8.56
C LEU A 182 -38.03 3.43 -9.35
N VAL A 183 -37.48 2.34 -9.89
CA VAL A 183 -38.20 1.45 -10.80
C VAL A 183 -39.31 0.69 -10.06
N SER A 184 -39.01 0.14 -8.87
CA SER A 184 -39.98 -0.64 -8.09
C SER A 184 -41.15 0.23 -7.62
N ASN A 185 -40.87 1.42 -7.08
CA ASN A 185 -41.93 2.29 -6.56
C ASN A 185 -42.71 2.97 -7.69
N LEU A 186 -42.07 3.29 -8.82
CA LEU A 186 -42.76 3.77 -10.01
C LEU A 186 -43.73 2.72 -10.55
N ALA A 187 -43.29 1.46 -10.69
CA ALA A 187 -44.15 0.38 -11.15
C ALA A 187 -45.36 0.17 -10.22
N LEU A 188 -45.14 0.25 -8.91
CA LEU A 188 -46.20 0.15 -7.91
C LEU A 188 -47.22 1.31 -8.03
N VAL A 189 -46.73 2.55 -8.05
CA VAL A 189 -47.57 3.76 -8.16
C VAL A 189 -48.36 3.76 -9.47
N LEU A 190 -47.70 3.45 -10.59
CA LEU A 190 -48.36 3.34 -11.91
C LEU A 190 -49.41 2.24 -11.92
N GLY A 191 -49.11 1.06 -11.37
CA GLY A 191 -50.05 -0.05 -11.31
C GLY A 191 -51.32 0.28 -10.52
N VAL A 192 -51.16 0.88 -9.35
CA VAL A 192 -52.30 1.28 -8.50
C VAL A 192 -53.07 2.45 -9.11
N SER A 193 -52.38 3.43 -9.71
CA SER A 193 -53.02 4.53 -10.42
C SER A 193 -53.79 4.07 -11.66
N ALA A 194 -53.24 3.15 -12.45
CA ALA A 194 -53.89 2.60 -13.64
C ALA A 194 -55.14 1.78 -13.27
N GLY A 195 -55.19 1.22 -12.07
CA GLY A 195 -56.37 0.57 -11.50
C GLY A 195 -57.50 1.51 -11.09
N GLY A 196 -57.34 2.83 -11.25
CA GLY A 196 -58.37 3.83 -10.92
C GLY A 196 -58.46 4.19 -9.43
N ALA A 197 -57.41 3.91 -8.65
CA ALA A 197 -57.37 4.27 -7.24
C ALA A 197 -57.38 5.80 -7.03
N ALA A 198 -57.98 6.25 -5.94
CA ALA A 198 -57.95 7.66 -5.54
C ALA A 198 -56.52 8.12 -5.21
N THR A 199 -56.23 9.40 -5.42
CA THR A 199 -54.89 9.99 -5.20
C THR A 199 -54.34 9.75 -3.80
N SER A 200 -55.19 9.80 -2.77
CA SER A 200 -54.78 9.51 -1.39
C SER A 200 -54.31 8.06 -1.21
N THR A 201 -54.94 7.12 -1.91
CA THR A 201 -54.55 5.70 -1.91
C THR A 201 -53.23 5.53 -2.65
N VAL A 202 -53.07 6.17 -3.81
CA VAL A 202 -51.82 6.12 -4.59
C VAL A 202 -50.64 6.66 -3.77
N LEU A 203 -50.83 7.81 -3.09
CA LEU A 203 -49.81 8.41 -2.23
C LEU A 203 -49.46 7.50 -1.05
N LEU A 204 -50.46 6.96 -0.35
CA LEU A 204 -50.25 6.02 0.75
C LEU A 204 -49.48 4.77 0.28
N THR A 205 -49.85 4.24 -0.88
CA THR A 205 -49.16 3.11 -1.50
C THR A 205 -47.70 3.46 -1.82
N GLY A 206 -47.43 4.62 -2.41
CA GLY A 206 -46.08 5.05 -2.76
C GLY A 206 -45.18 5.24 -1.53
N VAL A 207 -45.71 5.84 -0.45
CA VAL A 207 -44.98 6.00 0.81
C VAL A 207 -44.76 4.65 1.49
N ALA A 208 -45.76 3.77 1.49
CA ALA A 208 -45.63 2.43 2.06
C ALA A 208 -44.61 1.58 1.28
N GLY A 209 -44.62 1.64 -0.05
CA GLY A 209 -43.67 0.98 -0.93
C GLY A 209 -42.23 1.47 -0.71
N LEU A 210 -42.05 2.79 -0.61
CA LEU A 210 -40.77 3.42 -0.28
C LEU A 210 -40.23 2.91 1.06
N LEU A 211 -41.03 2.99 2.13
CA LEU A 211 -40.59 2.60 3.47
C LEU A 211 -40.30 1.11 3.56
N SER A 212 -41.20 0.27 3.04
CA SER A 212 -41.05 -1.19 3.03
C SER A 212 -39.81 -1.62 2.24
N GLY A 213 -39.63 -1.08 1.03
CA GLY A 213 -38.49 -1.38 0.17
C GLY A 213 -37.16 -0.90 0.76
N ALA A 214 -37.11 0.33 1.28
CA ALA A 214 -35.89 0.88 1.88
C ALA A 214 -35.47 0.08 3.13
N LEU A 215 -36.43 -0.28 4.00
CA LEU A 215 -36.17 -1.12 5.17
C LEU A 215 -35.67 -2.51 4.76
N SER A 216 -36.30 -3.14 3.77
CA SER A 216 -35.88 -4.44 3.25
C SER A 216 -34.46 -4.38 2.68
N MET A 217 -34.13 -3.34 1.91
CA MET A 217 -32.80 -3.18 1.32
C MET A 217 -31.73 -2.95 2.39
N GLY A 218 -32.01 -2.10 3.37
CA GLY A 218 -31.11 -1.86 4.51
C GLY A 218 -30.88 -3.11 5.36
N ALA A 219 -31.94 -3.86 5.69
CA ALA A 219 -31.83 -5.10 6.43
C ALA A 219 -31.08 -6.20 5.66
N GLY A 220 -31.34 -6.32 4.36
CA GLY A 220 -30.64 -7.26 3.48
C GLY A 220 -29.14 -6.98 3.42
N GLU A 221 -28.76 -5.71 3.26
CA GLU A 221 -27.34 -5.32 3.25
C GLU A 221 -26.67 -5.56 4.61
N PHE A 222 -27.35 -5.27 5.72
CA PHE A 222 -26.84 -5.56 7.07
C PHE A 222 -26.52 -7.04 7.26
N ILE A 223 -27.48 -7.90 6.88
CA ILE A 223 -27.34 -9.37 7.01
C ILE A 223 -26.25 -9.87 6.06
N SER A 224 -26.19 -9.34 4.84
CA SER A 224 -25.15 -9.69 3.84
C SER A 224 -23.75 -9.38 4.37
N VAL A 225 -23.51 -8.15 4.85
CA VAL A 225 -22.23 -7.74 5.42
C VAL A 225 -21.86 -8.59 6.63
N ARG A 226 -22.83 -8.85 7.52
CA ARG A 226 -22.60 -9.68 8.70
C ARG A 226 -22.25 -11.12 8.33
N SER A 227 -22.96 -11.71 7.37
CA SER A 227 -22.68 -13.08 6.89
C SER A 227 -21.32 -13.16 6.19
N GLN A 228 -20.93 -12.16 5.40
CA GLN A 228 -19.60 -12.10 4.81
C GLN A 228 -18.50 -12.05 5.88
N ARG A 229 -18.71 -11.30 6.97
CA ARG A 229 -17.78 -11.28 8.11
C ARG A 229 -17.72 -12.63 8.81
N GLU A 230 -18.85 -13.26 9.08
CA GLU A 230 -18.89 -14.60 9.69
C GLU A 230 -18.18 -15.64 8.82
N LEU A 231 -18.32 -15.58 7.49
CA LEU A 231 -17.59 -16.44 6.56
C LEU A 231 -16.08 -16.17 6.55
N LEU A 232 -15.69 -14.89 6.61
CA LEU A 232 -14.28 -14.50 6.68
C LEU A 232 -13.65 -14.96 8.00
N ASP A 233 -14.33 -14.75 9.13
CA ASP A 233 -13.88 -15.19 10.45
C ASP A 233 -13.77 -16.72 10.51
N ALA A 234 -14.71 -17.44 9.90
CA ALA A 234 -14.64 -18.90 9.79
C ALA A 234 -13.50 -19.39 8.87
N SER A 235 -12.99 -18.53 7.98
CA SER A 235 -11.86 -18.86 7.09
C SER A 235 -10.49 -18.59 7.72
N ILE A 236 -10.44 -17.88 8.84
CA ILE A 236 -9.21 -17.64 9.60
C ILE A 236 -8.88 -18.90 10.43
N PRO A 237 -7.69 -19.51 10.25
CA PRO A 237 -7.28 -20.65 11.07
C PRO A 237 -7.29 -20.28 12.56
N ASP A 238 -7.84 -21.17 13.39
CA ASP A 238 -7.94 -20.99 14.85
C ASP A 238 -6.58 -20.59 15.44
N VAL A 239 -6.55 -19.54 16.26
CA VAL A 239 -5.34 -19.09 16.96
C VAL A 239 -4.78 -20.22 17.83
N ARG A 240 -5.60 -21.16 18.32
CA ARG A 240 -5.12 -22.37 19.03
C ARG A 240 -4.47 -23.40 18.11
N ALA A 241 -4.78 -23.41 16.82
CA ALA A 241 -4.00 -24.17 15.85
C ALA A 241 -2.59 -23.60 15.68
N ARG A 242 -2.34 -22.34 16.08
CA ARG A 242 -0.99 -21.76 16.10
C ARG A 242 -0.08 -22.36 17.13
N ASP A 243 -0.60 -22.65 18.32
CA ASP A 243 0.15 -23.33 19.39
C ASP A 243 0.50 -24.77 19.01
N ALA A 244 -0.22 -25.36 18.05
CA ALA A 244 0.06 -26.69 17.52
C ALA A 244 1.11 -26.68 16.40
N TYR A 245 1.35 -25.55 15.71
CA TYR A 245 2.30 -25.49 14.57
C TYR A 245 3.73 -25.95 14.92
N PRO A 246 4.31 -25.62 16.08
CA PRO A 246 5.65 -26.11 16.46
C PRO A 246 5.68 -27.61 16.80
N HIS A 247 4.52 -28.23 17.02
CA HIS A 247 4.37 -29.64 17.39
C HIS A 247 3.85 -30.51 16.24
N LEU A 248 3.52 -29.89 15.11
CA LEU A 248 3.08 -30.53 13.89
C LEU A 248 4.33 -31.03 13.14
N ASP A 249 4.59 -32.34 13.20
CA ASP A 249 5.59 -33.02 12.39
C ASP A 249 5.04 -33.19 10.96
N VAL A 250 4.98 -32.09 10.21
CA VAL A 250 4.40 -32.08 8.85
C VAL A 250 5.43 -32.59 7.86
N ASP A 251 5.28 -33.85 7.44
CA ASP A 251 6.05 -34.41 6.35
C ASP A 251 5.62 -33.83 4.99
N ALA A 252 6.57 -33.70 4.06
CA ALA A 252 6.31 -33.25 2.68
C ALA A 252 5.22 -34.09 1.98
N ASN A 253 5.09 -35.36 2.37
CA ASN A 253 4.07 -36.27 1.87
C ASN A 253 2.65 -35.91 2.35
N GLU A 254 2.47 -35.46 3.59
CA GLU A 254 1.16 -35.05 4.10
C GLU A 254 0.72 -33.70 3.52
N LEU A 255 1.68 -32.77 3.38
CA LEU A 255 1.43 -31.48 2.74
C LEU A 255 1.08 -31.63 1.25
N SER A 256 1.66 -32.62 0.55
CA SER A 256 1.30 -32.88 -0.84
C SER A 256 -0.13 -33.43 -0.98
N LEU A 257 -0.61 -34.21 -0.01
CA LEU A 257 -2.02 -34.66 0.04
C LEU A 257 -3.00 -33.48 0.16
N VAL A 258 -2.64 -32.42 0.88
CA VAL A 258 -3.45 -31.19 0.96
C VAL A 258 -3.52 -30.45 -0.39
N TYR A 259 -2.41 -30.37 -1.13
CA TYR A 259 -2.43 -29.74 -2.45
C TYR A 259 -3.19 -30.56 -3.49
N ARG A 260 -3.10 -31.90 -3.39
CA ARG A 260 -3.89 -32.81 -4.23
C ARG A 260 -5.38 -32.71 -3.96
N SER A 261 -5.80 -32.59 -2.69
CA SER A 261 -7.22 -32.41 -2.35
C SER A 261 -7.79 -31.08 -2.87
N ARG A 262 -6.93 -30.08 -3.10
CA ARG A 262 -7.25 -28.80 -3.77
C ARG A 262 -7.17 -28.85 -5.31
N GLY A 263 -6.96 -30.04 -5.88
CA GLY A 263 -6.99 -30.28 -7.34
C GLY A 263 -5.65 -30.15 -8.05
N MET A 264 -4.52 -30.09 -7.34
CA MET A 264 -3.19 -30.04 -7.95
C MET A 264 -2.74 -31.43 -8.44
N ALA A 265 -2.10 -31.49 -9.61
CA ALA A 265 -1.56 -32.73 -10.16
C ALA A 265 -0.48 -33.32 -9.23
N PRO A 266 -0.37 -34.65 -9.08
CA PRO A 266 0.46 -35.28 -8.05
C PRO A 266 1.93 -34.82 -8.03
N ALA A 267 2.59 -34.83 -9.20
CA ALA A 267 3.99 -34.44 -9.32
C ALA A 267 4.25 -32.95 -9.02
N ASP A 268 3.24 -32.10 -9.23
CA ASP A 268 3.32 -30.67 -8.92
C ASP A 268 3.04 -30.43 -7.44
N ALA A 269 2.10 -31.17 -6.86
CA ALA A 269 1.80 -31.14 -5.44
C ALA A 269 2.98 -31.57 -4.58
N ASP A 270 3.69 -32.64 -4.96
CA ASP A 270 4.87 -33.13 -4.24
C ASP A 270 6.02 -32.12 -4.30
N ARG A 271 6.26 -31.56 -5.49
CA ARG A 271 7.29 -30.52 -5.68
C ARG A 271 6.97 -29.25 -4.92
N HIS A 272 5.71 -28.84 -4.92
CA HIS A 272 5.25 -27.62 -4.24
C HIS A 272 5.26 -27.78 -2.71
N ALA A 273 4.89 -28.97 -2.21
CA ALA A 273 4.99 -29.30 -0.79
C ALA A 273 6.45 -29.27 -0.30
N ALA A 274 7.37 -29.90 -1.04
CA ALA A 274 8.79 -29.88 -0.70
C ALA A 274 9.39 -28.46 -0.70
N GLN A 275 9.00 -27.62 -1.68
CA GLN A 275 9.43 -26.23 -1.74
C GLN A 275 8.91 -25.39 -0.57
N GLN A 276 7.65 -25.56 -0.20
CA GLN A 276 7.05 -24.80 0.91
C GLN A 276 7.61 -25.21 2.27
N LEU A 277 7.91 -26.50 2.46
CA LEU A 277 8.57 -26.97 3.67
C LEU A 277 10.02 -26.47 3.76
N ALA A 278 10.73 -26.40 2.63
CA ALA A 278 12.08 -25.85 2.56
C ALA A 278 12.13 -24.31 2.72
N ALA A 279 11.06 -23.62 2.35
CA ALA A 279 10.93 -22.17 2.50
C ALA A 279 10.34 -21.75 3.86
N TRP A 280 9.93 -22.71 4.70
CA TRP A 280 9.30 -22.41 5.99
C TRP A 280 10.34 -21.87 6.99
N PRO A 281 10.16 -20.66 7.53
CA PRO A 281 11.06 -20.12 8.54
C PRO A 281 10.87 -20.84 9.88
N ALA A 282 11.97 -21.10 10.60
CA ALA A 282 11.98 -21.82 11.88
C ALA A 282 11.25 -21.09 13.04
N ASP A 283 10.78 -19.87 12.81
CA ASP A 283 9.97 -19.09 13.73
C ASP A 283 8.78 -18.45 12.98
N PRO A 284 7.55 -18.98 13.13
CA PRO A 284 6.35 -18.42 12.48
C PRO A 284 5.76 -17.22 13.23
N GLY A 285 6.39 -16.76 14.32
CA GLY A 285 5.79 -15.85 15.30
C GLY A 285 5.41 -14.45 14.82
N ASP A 286 5.86 -14.00 13.64
CA ASP A 286 5.78 -12.59 13.25
C ASP A 286 5.11 -12.34 11.88
N VAL A 287 4.52 -13.38 11.26
CA VAL A 287 3.87 -13.23 9.96
C VAL A 287 2.36 -13.27 10.15
N LEU A 288 1.73 -12.10 9.97
CA LEU A 288 0.29 -11.81 10.06
C LEU A 288 -0.17 -11.38 11.46
N ASP A 289 0.16 -10.12 11.79
CA ASP A 289 -0.77 -9.29 12.55
C ASP A 289 -2.17 -9.46 11.95
N PRO A 290 -3.23 -9.72 12.74
CA PRO A 290 -4.58 -9.69 12.24
C PRO A 290 -4.82 -8.26 11.75
N VAL A 291 -4.74 -8.08 10.43
CA VAL A 291 -5.18 -6.85 9.76
C VAL A 291 -6.54 -6.56 10.35
N VAL A 292 -6.65 -5.45 11.07
CA VAL A 292 -7.88 -4.98 11.70
C VAL A 292 -8.99 -5.04 10.64
N GLN A 293 -9.83 -6.08 10.72
CA GLN A 293 -10.80 -6.49 9.70
C GLN A 293 -11.95 -5.48 9.51
N ASP A 294 -11.95 -4.37 10.26
CA ASP A 294 -12.97 -3.33 10.20
C ASP A 294 -12.93 -2.49 8.91
N ASP A 295 -11.80 -2.46 8.18
CA ASP A 295 -11.60 -1.52 7.06
C ASP A 295 -11.96 -2.05 5.67
N ILE A 296 -12.10 -3.36 5.49
CA ILE A 296 -12.36 -3.97 4.16
C ILE A 296 -13.86 -4.20 3.95
N VAL A 297 -14.57 -4.61 5.00
CA VAL A 297 -16.01 -4.77 5.01
C VAL A 297 -16.50 -3.73 6.00
N GLY A 298 -16.90 -2.53 5.54
CA GLY A 298 -17.33 -1.45 6.43
C GLY A 298 -18.42 -1.89 7.43
N SER A 299 -18.68 -1.09 8.47
CA SER A 299 -19.68 -1.47 9.49
C SER A 299 -21.03 -1.83 8.84
N GLY A 300 -21.61 -2.97 9.23
CA GLY A 300 -22.90 -3.42 8.69
C GLY A 300 -24.00 -2.36 8.81
N TRP A 301 -23.94 -1.52 9.84
CA TRP A 301 -24.81 -0.35 10.00
C TRP A 301 -24.59 0.74 8.94
N GLY A 302 -23.34 1.07 8.62
CA GLY A 302 -23.04 2.05 7.58
C GLY A 302 -23.54 1.60 6.21
N ALA A 303 -23.36 0.32 5.88
CA ALA A 303 -23.87 -0.26 4.64
C ALA A 303 -25.41 -0.26 4.61
N ALA A 304 -26.06 -0.67 5.70
CA ALA A 304 -27.52 -0.69 5.83
C ALA A 304 -28.16 0.70 5.67
N VAL A 305 -27.64 1.70 6.37
CA VAL A 305 -28.16 3.08 6.32
C VAL A 305 -27.95 3.68 4.92
N SER A 306 -26.79 3.43 4.32
CA SER A 306 -26.50 3.85 2.95
C SER A 306 -27.47 3.23 1.94
N SER A 307 -27.67 1.90 1.98
CA SER A 307 -28.61 1.20 1.09
C SER A 307 -30.05 1.68 1.27
N PHE A 308 -30.49 1.87 2.52
CA PHE A 308 -31.79 2.47 2.84
C PHE A 308 -31.94 3.84 2.18
N ALA A 309 -30.95 4.73 2.35
CA ALA A 309 -31.01 6.10 1.85
C ALA A 309 -31.02 6.17 0.31
N PHE A 310 -30.18 5.36 -0.36
CA PHE A 310 -30.16 5.34 -1.82
C PHE A 310 -31.47 4.80 -2.39
N PHE A 311 -32.00 3.70 -1.85
CA PHE A 311 -33.31 3.20 -2.23
C PHE A 311 -34.40 4.26 -2.03
N ALA A 312 -34.47 4.84 -0.84
CA ALA A 312 -35.47 5.86 -0.50
C ALA A 312 -35.38 7.08 -1.43
N SER A 313 -34.16 7.50 -1.80
CA SER A 313 -33.98 8.64 -2.72
C SER A 313 -34.55 8.37 -4.12
N GLY A 314 -34.41 7.14 -4.63
CA GLY A 314 -35.00 6.76 -5.91
C GLY A 314 -36.50 6.59 -5.82
N ALA A 315 -36.97 5.91 -4.77
CA ALA A 315 -38.38 5.65 -4.52
C ALA A 315 -39.18 6.91 -4.20
N ALA A 316 -38.54 8.02 -3.79
CA ALA A 316 -39.21 9.29 -3.53
C ALA A 316 -39.63 10.03 -4.81
N VAL A 317 -39.02 9.75 -5.96
CA VAL A 317 -39.32 10.46 -7.23
C VAL A 317 -40.73 10.17 -7.77
N PRO A 318 -41.24 8.91 -7.74
CA PRO A 318 -42.58 8.59 -8.21
C PRO A 318 -43.71 8.93 -7.24
N VAL A 319 -43.39 9.23 -5.97
CA VAL A 319 -44.35 9.56 -4.89
C VAL A 319 -44.72 11.03 -4.95
#